data_AF-A0ABD5VPI5-F1
#
_entry.id   AF-A0ABD5VPI5-F1
#
_cell.length_a   1.000
_cell.length_b   1.000
_cell.length_c   1.000
_cell.angle_alpha   90.00
_cell.angle_beta   90.00
_cell.angle_gamma   90.00
#
_symmetry.space_group_name_H-M   'P 1'
#
loop_
_entity.id
_entity.type
_entity.pdbx_description
1 polymer ?
#
loop_
_entity_poly.entity_id
_entity_poly.type
_entity_poly.pdbx_seq_one_letter_code
_entity_poly.pdbx_strand_id
1 'polypeptide(L)'
;MPSPSTSRRGFLAAAGAAALAGCSTVERVASSGDRAALRDALGDVPAVSRGVSVTADHVQSAQSRFESELSALQSLVEVTEQREAMERDVAERHRRLAQHRKEIAAMTDDWETVDELRFLTAAAVNQAAYLRAWRGELTPADVRSALDDLRTDLGDADDRLAYDRGTRHQVVPQLALAEERLRRARDVPEYLQRNLSNIRFESLDAARADGDPNADYAWPVAHVASGVARGRLHLEDVSRLVTAHPRSEAHADSLVAAYDALHPEVRARYEEASPMDRWYEYGMPHVAKLGSADDFLGRAAEFRERGHLGTAVRETLLASVVLPAQVELTDRLPALEADSLTPEHAAAVGKGAHVAFRGAVENAASVVGLSLLHPVREALVTADDAVRRSSDGNSVRIEALRKAYLRYAFVASASRAVPDAVRRFERTG
;
A
#
# COMPACT_ATOMS: atom_id res chain seq x y z
N MET A 1 8.11 30.33 30.61
CA MET A 1 7.03 29.61 29.90
C MET A 1 7.45 28.15 29.79
N PRO A 2 6.69 27.18 30.32
CA PRO A 2 7.06 25.78 30.22
C PRO A 2 6.81 25.27 28.79
N SER A 3 7.73 24.48 28.26
CA SER A 3 7.61 23.80 26.96
C SER A 3 6.47 22.78 26.99
N PRO A 4 5.74 22.57 25.88
CA PRO A 4 4.75 21.51 25.80
C PRO A 4 5.48 20.16 25.81
N SER A 5 5.42 19.45 26.92
CA SER A 5 5.89 18.06 27.01
C SER A 5 5.04 17.19 26.09
N THR A 6 5.59 16.82 24.94
CA THR A 6 5.04 15.76 24.11
C THR A 6 5.07 14.49 24.96
N SER A 7 3.91 14.04 25.43
CA SER A 7 3.84 12.90 26.34
C SER A 7 4.46 11.66 25.65
N ARG A 8 5.11 10.79 26.42
CA ARG A 8 5.67 9.51 25.95
C ARG A 8 4.61 8.68 25.19
N ARG A 9 3.33 8.83 25.54
CA ARG A 9 2.17 8.26 24.81
C ARG A 9 1.97 8.88 23.42
N GLY A 10 2.11 10.20 23.28
CA GLY A 10 2.08 10.88 21.98
C GLY A 10 3.24 10.49 21.06
N PHE A 11 4.44 10.28 21.64
CA PHE A 11 5.60 9.80 20.89
C PHE A 11 5.45 8.33 20.46
N LEU A 12 4.89 7.46 21.30
CA LEU A 12 4.62 6.05 20.95
C LEU A 12 3.46 5.89 19.96
N ALA A 13 2.43 6.72 20.04
CA ALA A 13 1.37 6.77 19.04
C ALA A 13 1.88 7.29 17.68
N ALA A 14 2.75 8.31 17.69
CA ALA A 14 3.41 8.82 16.49
C ALA A 14 4.43 7.83 15.92
N ALA A 15 5.17 7.11 16.76
CA ALA A 15 6.08 6.05 16.34
C ALA A 15 5.31 4.84 15.79
N GLY A 16 4.18 4.44 16.40
CA GLY A 16 3.28 3.41 15.89
C GLY A 16 2.65 3.79 14.54
N ALA A 17 2.22 5.05 14.37
CA ALA A 17 1.75 5.58 13.08
C ALA A 17 2.87 5.78 12.06
N ALA A 18 4.11 6.00 12.53
CA ALA A 18 5.27 6.03 11.67
C ALA A 18 5.62 4.63 11.16
N ALA A 19 5.48 3.64 12.03
CA ALA A 19 5.76 2.26 11.78
C ALA A 19 4.68 1.62 10.85
N LEU A 20 3.46 2.17 10.79
CA LEU A 20 2.45 1.87 9.74
C LEU A 20 2.89 2.23 8.30
N ALA A 21 3.93 3.04 8.11
CA ALA A 21 4.35 3.49 6.77
C ALA A 21 5.54 2.74 6.19
N GLY A 22 6.17 1.86 6.98
CA GLY A 22 7.32 1.09 6.54
C GLY A 22 6.96 -0.13 5.68
N CYS A 23 5.67 -0.43 5.48
CA CYS A 23 5.23 -1.68 4.83
C CYS A 23 4.31 -1.50 3.61
N SER A 24 3.93 -0.28 3.24
CA SER A 24 3.40 0.02 1.91
C SER A 24 3.54 1.51 1.61
N THR A 25 3.83 1.82 0.35
CA THR A 25 3.85 3.17 -0.23
C THR A 25 2.47 3.87 -0.21
N VAL A 26 1.45 3.30 0.45
CA VAL A 26 0.05 3.79 0.46
C VAL A 26 -0.55 3.88 1.89
N GLU A 27 0.07 3.32 2.94
CA GLU A 27 -0.64 3.20 4.25
C GLU A 27 -0.53 4.38 5.22
N ARG A 28 0.09 5.52 4.86
CA ARG A 28 0.10 6.69 5.75
C ARG A 28 -0.97 7.72 5.40
N VAL A 29 -1.91 7.80 6.34
CA VAL A 29 -2.96 8.81 6.56
C VAL A 29 -4.26 8.48 5.84
N ALA A 30 -5.05 7.62 6.48
CA ALA A 30 -6.47 7.89 6.46
C ALA A 30 -7.14 7.35 7.73
N SER A 31 -7.66 8.28 8.54
CA SER A 31 -8.83 7.96 9.35
C SER A 31 -9.94 7.46 8.42
N SER A 32 -10.92 6.68 8.90
CA SER A 32 -12.03 6.22 8.05
C SER A 32 -12.72 7.37 7.28
N GLY A 33 -12.68 8.60 7.81
CA GLY A 33 -13.15 9.82 7.15
C GLY A 33 -12.29 10.26 5.96
N ASP A 34 -10.97 10.14 6.04
CA ASP A 34 -10.06 10.46 4.93
C ASP A 34 -10.18 9.43 3.78
N ARG A 35 -10.50 8.16 4.07
CA ARG A 35 -10.74 7.14 3.04
C ARG A 35 -12.08 7.31 2.34
N ALA A 36 -13.12 7.70 3.07
CA ALA A 36 -14.41 8.05 2.48
C ALA A 36 -14.26 9.26 1.54
N ALA A 37 -13.52 10.29 1.96
CA ALA A 37 -13.20 11.44 1.10
C ALA A 37 -12.36 11.04 -0.13
N LEU A 38 -11.36 10.17 0.05
CA LEU A 38 -10.58 9.60 -1.04
C LEU A 38 -11.46 8.79 -2.00
N ARG A 39 -12.44 8.04 -1.49
CA ARG A 39 -13.39 7.21 -2.26
C ARG A 39 -14.41 8.05 -3.04
N ASP A 40 -14.92 9.11 -2.44
CA ASP A 40 -15.75 10.10 -3.14
C ASP A 40 -14.95 10.84 -4.24
N ALA A 41 -13.62 10.93 -4.12
CA ALA A 41 -12.76 11.40 -5.21
C ALA A 41 -12.52 10.30 -6.26
N LEU A 42 -12.41 9.03 -5.83
CA LEU A 42 -12.27 7.87 -6.71
C LEU A 42 -13.50 7.65 -7.60
N GLY A 43 -14.70 8.08 -7.21
CA GLY A 43 -15.91 7.96 -8.04
C GLY A 43 -15.83 8.68 -9.39
N ASP A 44 -15.04 9.76 -9.48
CA ASP A 44 -14.86 10.56 -10.70
C ASP A 44 -13.63 10.12 -11.53
N VAL A 45 -12.73 9.31 -10.96
CA VAL A 45 -11.51 8.80 -11.61
C VAL A 45 -11.76 7.39 -12.17
N PRO A 46 -11.49 7.11 -13.46
CA PRO A 46 -11.65 5.77 -14.02
C PRO A 46 -10.93 4.70 -13.18
N ALA A 47 -11.62 3.60 -12.87
CA ALA A 47 -10.99 2.45 -12.24
C ALA A 47 -9.98 1.84 -13.22
N VAL A 48 -8.82 1.42 -12.69
CA VAL A 48 -7.81 0.68 -13.46
C VAL A 48 -7.87 -0.74 -12.99
N SER A 49 -8.40 -1.65 -13.81
CA SER A 49 -8.30 -3.07 -13.51
C SER A 49 -6.83 -3.44 -13.30
N ARG A 50 -6.50 -4.22 -12.27
CA ARG A 50 -5.14 -4.78 -12.14
C ARG A 50 -4.76 -5.68 -13.32
N GLY A 51 -5.73 -6.14 -14.10
CA GLY A 51 -5.53 -7.09 -15.21
C GLY A 51 -5.01 -8.47 -14.77
N VAL A 52 -4.67 -8.63 -13.48
CA VAL A 52 -4.43 -9.89 -12.80
C VAL A 52 -5.80 -10.46 -12.43
N SER A 53 -6.15 -11.61 -12.97
CA SER A 53 -7.44 -12.25 -12.69
C SER A 53 -7.55 -12.62 -11.20
N VAL A 54 -8.67 -12.24 -10.58
CA VAL A 54 -9.12 -12.77 -9.28
C VAL A 54 -10.18 -13.81 -9.57
N THR A 55 -10.09 -14.99 -8.97
CA THR A 55 -11.18 -15.96 -9.06
C THR A 55 -12.31 -15.57 -8.11
N ALA A 56 -13.56 -15.90 -8.45
CA ALA A 56 -14.68 -15.71 -7.54
C ALA A 56 -14.43 -16.37 -6.17
N ASP A 57 -13.79 -17.53 -6.15
CA ASP A 57 -13.38 -18.24 -4.93
C ASP A 57 -12.39 -17.44 -4.06
N HIS A 58 -11.57 -16.58 -4.65
CA HIS A 58 -10.68 -15.67 -3.92
C HIS A 58 -11.45 -14.55 -3.24
N VAL A 59 -12.33 -13.86 -3.99
CA VAL A 59 -13.22 -12.85 -3.40
C VAL A 59 -14.08 -13.46 -2.29
N GLN A 60 -14.70 -14.61 -2.55
CA GLN A 60 -15.54 -15.32 -1.59
C GLN A 60 -14.76 -15.71 -0.34
N SER A 61 -13.53 -16.21 -0.48
CA SER A 61 -12.72 -16.56 0.70
C SER A 61 -12.30 -15.34 1.51
N ALA A 62 -11.92 -14.24 0.85
CA ALA A 62 -11.62 -13.00 1.54
C ALA A 62 -12.86 -12.49 2.32
N GLN A 63 -14.04 -12.61 1.71
CA GLN A 63 -15.30 -12.27 2.36
C GLN A 63 -15.62 -13.19 3.54
N SER A 64 -15.55 -14.51 3.36
CA SER A 64 -15.81 -15.48 4.43
C SER A 64 -14.84 -15.30 5.60
N ARG A 65 -13.57 -15.00 5.32
CA ARG A 65 -12.58 -14.70 6.37
C ARG A 65 -12.96 -13.43 7.14
N PHE A 66 -13.29 -12.35 6.43
CA PHE A 66 -13.74 -11.11 7.06
C PHE A 66 -14.98 -11.33 7.93
N GLU A 67 -15.99 -12.03 7.41
CA GLU A 67 -17.23 -12.33 8.13
C GLU A 67 -16.97 -13.19 9.38
N SER A 68 -16.08 -14.17 9.28
CA SER A 68 -15.67 -15.00 10.43
C SER A 68 -15.00 -14.17 11.53
N GLU A 69 -14.03 -13.31 11.18
CA GLU A 69 -13.33 -12.49 12.18
C GLU A 69 -14.25 -11.39 12.77
N LEU A 70 -15.16 -10.85 11.96
CA LEU A 70 -16.16 -9.89 12.42
C LEU A 70 -17.15 -10.55 13.39
N SER A 71 -17.61 -11.76 13.08
CA SER A 71 -18.49 -12.53 13.98
C SER A 71 -17.78 -12.91 15.28
N ALA A 72 -16.49 -13.30 15.22
CA ALA A 72 -15.71 -13.56 16.42
C ALA A 72 -15.57 -12.31 17.31
N LEU A 73 -15.35 -11.14 16.71
CA LEU A 73 -15.35 -9.86 17.42
C LEU A 73 -16.72 -9.56 18.04
N GLN A 74 -17.82 -9.78 17.31
CA GLN A 74 -19.18 -9.58 17.82
C GLN A 74 -19.44 -10.44 19.06
N SER A 75 -19.09 -11.73 19.02
CA SER A 75 -19.27 -12.62 20.18
C SER A 75 -18.48 -12.15 21.41
N LEU A 76 -17.28 -11.59 21.21
CA LEU A 76 -16.50 -11.02 22.31
C LEU A 76 -17.15 -9.78 22.93
N VAL A 77 -17.88 -9.00 22.13
CA VAL A 77 -18.59 -7.78 22.57
C VAL A 77 -19.92 -8.10 23.26
N GLU A 78 -20.68 -9.07 22.75
CA GLU A 78 -22.02 -9.44 23.27
C GLU A 78 -22.00 -10.13 24.64
N VAL A 79 -20.90 -10.81 25.00
CA VAL A 79 -20.73 -11.45 26.31
C VAL A 79 -20.62 -10.43 27.48
N THR A 80 -20.70 -9.13 27.18
CA THR A 80 -20.27 -8.05 28.08
C THR A 80 -21.24 -6.87 28.14
N GLU A 81 -22.50 -7.08 28.54
CA GLU A 81 -23.43 -5.97 28.85
C GLU A 81 -23.13 -5.24 30.19
N GLN A 82 -21.97 -5.49 30.83
CA GLN A 82 -21.59 -4.80 32.07
C GLN A 82 -20.08 -4.47 32.15
N ARG A 83 -19.55 -3.47 31.41
CA ARG A 83 -18.51 -2.50 31.87
C ARG A 83 -18.04 -1.45 30.82
N GLU A 84 -17.67 -0.28 31.35
CA GLU A 84 -16.70 0.77 30.92
C GLU A 84 -16.53 1.29 29.46
N ALA A 85 -15.93 2.48 29.33
CA ALA A 85 -15.79 3.27 28.09
C ALA A 85 -14.96 2.61 26.97
N MET A 86 -14.07 1.67 27.30
CA MET A 86 -13.23 0.95 26.34
C MET A 86 -14.04 -0.02 25.46
N GLU A 87 -14.97 -0.76 26.06
CA GLU A 87 -15.82 -1.70 25.32
C GLU A 87 -16.80 -0.95 24.40
N ARG A 88 -17.21 0.26 24.79
CA ARG A 88 -17.96 1.20 23.90
C ARG A 88 -17.14 1.63 22.67
N ASP A 89 -15.84 1.91 22.83
CA ASP A 89 -14.96 2.25 21.70
C ASP A 89 -14.81 1.06 20.74
N VAL A 90 -14.61 -0.15 21.27
CA VAL A 90 -14.53 -1.36 20.42
C VAL A 90 -15.87 -1.67 19.74
N ALA A 91 -17.00 -1.52 20.43
CA ALA A 91 -18.34 -1.69 19.84
C ALA A 91 -18.64 -0.64 18.74
N GLU A 92 -18.20 0.60 18.91
CA GLU A 92 -18.26 1.64 17.87
C GLU A 92 -17.41 1.27 16.66
N ARG A 93 -16.17 0.80 16.87
CA ARG A 93 -15.31 0.32 15.77
C ARG A 93 -15.90 -0.89 15.06
N HIS A 94 -16.51 -1.84 15.80
CA HIS A 94 -17.24 -2.95 15.21
C HIS A 94 -18.40 -2.47 14.33
N ARG A 95 -19.22 -1.52 14.80
CA ARG A 95 -20.29 -0.91 14.00
C ARG A 95 -19.77 -0.28 12.72
N ARG A 96 -18.62 0.41 12.76
CA ARG A 96 -17.97 0.97 11.56
C ARG A 96 -17.49 -0.12 10.60
N LEU A 97 -16.86 -1.19 11.09
CA LEU A 97 -16.46 -2.32 10.25
C LEU A 97 -17.67 -2.99 9.57
N ALA A 98 -18.78 -3.15 10.30
CA ALA A 98 -20.03 -3.68 9.75
C ALA A 98 -20.68 -2.74 8.72
N GLN A 99 -20.52 -1.42 8.87
CA GLN A 99 -20.96 -0.45 7.86
C GLN A 99 -20.11 -0.55 6.58
N HIS A 100 -18.79 -0.65 6.71
CA HIS A 100 -17.89 -0.83 5.57
C HIS A 100 -18.22 -2.08 4.74
N ARG A 101 -18.75 -3.15 5.35
CA ARG A 101 -19.27 -4.32 4.62
C ARG A 101 -20.25 -3.94 3.50
N LYS A 102 -21.15 -2.99 3.75
CA LYS A 102 -22.15 -2.56 2.76
C LYS A 102 -21.52 -1.78 1.60
N GLU A 103 -20.42 -1.09 1.87
CA GLU A 103 -19.67 -0.32 0.88
C GLU A 103 -18.86 -1.23 -0.03
N ILE A 104 -18.32 -2.33 0.49
CA ILE A 104 -17.58 -3.33 -0.30
C ILE A 104 -18.46 -3.93 -1.38
N ALA A 105 -19.75 -4.17 -1.09
CA ALA A 105 -20.70 -4.71 -2.07
C ALA A 105 -20.94 -3.77 -3.28
N ALA A 106 -20.51 -2.50 -3.20
CA ALA A 106 -20.60 -1.53 -4.27
C ALA A 106 -19.29 -1.37 -5.07
N MET A 107 -18.21 -2.07 -4.70
CA MET A 107 -16.93 -2.01 -5.39
C MET A 107 -16.98 -2.79 -6.70
N THR A 108 -16.35 -2.25 -7.75
CA THR A 108 -16.36 -2.80 -9.11
C THR A 108 -15.07 -3.52 -9.51
N ASP A 109 -13.99 -3.34 -8.73
CA ASP A 109 -12.71 -4.03 -8.94
C ASP A 109 -12.54 -5.13 -7.89
N ASP A 110 -12.37 -6.38 -8.35
CA ASP A 110 -12.26 -7.56 -7.48
C ASP A 110 -11.00 -7.55 -6.61
N TRP A 111 -9.88 -7.01 -7.10
CA TRP A 111 -8.66 -6.91 -6.30
C TRP A 111 -8.74 -5.80 -5.27
N GLU A 112 -9.35 -4.66 -5.61
CA GLU A 112 -9.65 -3.58 -4.66
C GLU A 112 -10.57 -4.11 -3.56
N THR A 113 -11.56 -4.94 -3.94
CA THR A 113 -12.45 -5.66 -3.03
C THR A 113 -11.68 -6.60 -2.10
N VAL A 114 -10.82 -7.47 -2.65
CA VAL A 114 -9.98 -8.37 -1.86
C VAL A 114 -9.08 -7.59 -0.90
N ASP A 115 -8.40 -6.54 -1.36
CA ASP A 115 -7.51 -5.73 -0.52
C ASP A 115 -8.25 -5.04 0.62
N GLU A 116 -9.43 -4.49 0.36
CA GLU A 116 -10.26 -3.88 1.40
C GLU A 116 -10.75 -4.94 2.40
N LEU A 117 -11.18 -6.10 1.94
CA LEU A 117 -11.54 -7.22 2.81
C LEU A 117 -10.36 -7.69 3.66
N ARG A 118 -9.13 -7.79 3.10
CA ARG A 118 -7.93 -8.14 3.88
C ARG A 118 -7.62 -7.08 4.93
N PHE A 119 -7.72 -5.80 4.57
CA PHE A 119 -7.52 -4.70 5.50
C PHE A 119 -8.52 -4.75 6.67
N LEU A 120 -9.81 -4.91 6.38
CA LEU A 120 -10.87 -4.95 7.38
C LEU A 120 -10.78 -6.22 8.24
N THR A 121 -10.36 -7.34 7.67
CA THR A 121 -10.05 -8.58 8.41
C THR A 121 -8.95 -8.33 9.43
N ALA A 122 -7.82 -7.74 9.02
CA ALA A 122 -6.74 -7.42 9.95
C ALA A 122 -7.15 -6.42 11.04
N ALA A 123 -8.04 -5.47 10.71
CA ALA A 123 -8.60 -4.53 11.67
C ALA A 123 -9.53 -5.22 12.69
N ALA A 124 -10.39 -6.14 12.25
CA ALA A 124 -11.24 -6.95 13.13
C ALA A 124 -10.39 -7.81 14.08
N VAL A 125 -9.35 -8.48 13.55
CA VAL A 125 -8.38 -9.24 14.36
C VAL A 125 -7.69 -8.34 15.39
N ASN A 126 -7.30 -7.11 15.02
CA ASN A 126 -6.70 -6.18 15.96
C ASN A 126 -7.65 -5.85 17.13
N GLN A 127 -8.92 -5.56 16.85
CA GLN A 127 -9.89 -5.24 17.90
C GLN A 127 -10.19 -6.46 18.80
N ALA A 128 -10.34 -7.65 18.21
CA ALA A 128 -10.56 -8.88 18.95
C ALA A 128 -9.36 -9.22 19.84
N ALA A 129 -8.14 -9.15 19.29
CA ALA A 129 -6.90 -9.37 20.03
C ALA A 129 -6.72 -8.34 21.15
N TYR A 130 -7.12 -7.08 20.94
CA TYR A 130 -7.08 -6.06 21.97
C TYR A 130 -8.00 -6.40 23.14
N LEU A 131 -9.27 -6.77 22.88
CA LEU A 131 -10.18 -7.19 23.94
C LEU A 131 -9.69 -8.44 24.67
N ARG A 132 -9.23 -9.47 23.93
CA ARG A 132 -8.72 -10.70 24.54
C ARG A 132 -7.48 -10.46 25.37
N ALA A 133 -6.53 -9.66 24.89
CA ALA A 133 -5.35 -9.29 25.67
C ALA A 133 -5.76 -8.47 26.90
N TRP A 134 -6.71 -7.55 26.74
CA TRP A 134 -7.24 -6.76 27.86
C TRP A 134 -7.96 -7.62 28.91
N ARG A 135 -8.55 -8.74 28.52
CA ARG A 135 -9.14 -9.75 29.44
C ARG A 135 -8.11 -10.74 29.99
N GLY A 136 -6.85 -10.66 29.54
CA GLY A 136 -5.80 -11.61 29.90
C GLY A 136 -5.89 -12.97 29.20
N GLU A 137 -6.78 -13.11 28.22
CA GLU A 137 -7.04 -14.31 27.41
C GLU A 137 -6.07 -14.47 26.21
N LEU A 138 -5.30 -13.42 25.92
CA LEU A 138 -4.24 -13.44 24.92
C LEU A 138 -2.96 -12.90 25.55
N THR A 139 -1.91 -13.70 25.51
CA THR A 139 -0.61 -13.41 26.13
C THR A 139 0.46 -13.08 25.09
N PRO A 140 1.60 -12.48 25.49
CA PRO A 140 2.72 -12.27 24.59
C PRO A 140 3.33 -13.59 24.09
N ALA A 141 3.27 -14.64 24.90
CA ALA A 141 3.75 -15.95 24.52
C ALA A 141 2.92 -16.50 23.35
N ASP A 142 1.60 -16.32 23.38
CA ASP A 142 0.70 -16.74 22.31
C ASP A 142 1.03 -16.02 20.99
N VAL A 143 1.21 -14.70 21.01
CA VAL A 143 1.54 -13.94 19.79
C VAL A 143 2.97 -14.19 19.31
N ARG A 144 3.92 -14.53 20.19
CA ARG A 144 5.26 -15.00 19.79
C ARG A 144 5.19 -16.34 19.09
N SER A 145 4.43 -17.29 19.64
CA SER A 145 4.19 -18.59 18.99
C SER A 145 3.58 -18.38 17.60
N ALA A 146 2.57 -17.52 17.48
CA ALA A 146 1.95 -17.23 16.19
C ALA A 146 2.91 -16.55 15.19
N LEU A 147 3.89 -15.79 15.69
CA LEU A 147 4.95 -15.19 14.87
C LEU A 147 5.94 -16.25 14.36
N ASP A 148 6.28 -17.22 15.20
CA ASP A 148 7.16 -18.34 14.83
C ASP A 148 6.47 -19.29 13.83
N ASP A 149 5.16 -19.52 14.00
CA ASP A 149 4.35 -20.22 12.99
C ASP A 149 4.40 -19.49 11.64
N LEU A 150 4.21 -18.16 11.63
CA LEU A 150 4.28 -17.37 10.39
C LEU A 150 5.67 -17.45 9.73
N ARG A 151 6.76 -17.47 10.52
CA ARG A 151 8.12 -17.67 9.98
C ARG A 151 8.26 -19.03 9.30
N THR A 152 7.63 -20.05 9.86
CA THR A 152 7.59 -21.40 9.26
C THR A 152 6.79 -21.37 7.95
N ASP A 153 5.58 -20.78 7.96
CA ASP A 153 4.73 -20.62 6.77
C ASP A 153 5.46 -19.87 5.64
N LEU A 154 6.30 -18.88 5.98
CA LEU A 154 7.10 -18.11 5.03
C LEU A 154 8.20 -18.95 4.37
N GLY A 155 8.87 -19.82 5.13
CA GLY A 155 9.88 -20.73 4.59
C GLY A 155 9.31 -21.63 3.49
N ASP A 156 8.11 -22.14 3.71
CA ASP A 156 7.42 -22.99 2.73
C ASP A 156 6.91 -22.22 1.49
N ALA A 157 6.62 -20.92 1.64
CA ALA A 157 6.07 -20.10 0.56
C ALA A 157 7.10 -19.77 -0.54
N ASP A 158 8.37 -19.64 -0.17
CA ASP A 158 9.48 -19.35 -1.09
C ASP A 158 9.66 -20.48 -2.11
N ASP A 159 9.60 -21.72 -1.63
CA ASP A 159 9.69 -22.91 -2.46
C ASP A 159 8.49 -23.09 -3.40
N ARG A 160 7.39 -22.36 -3.14
CA ARG A 160 6.17 -22.46 -3.92
C ARG A 160 6.10 -21.45 -5.06
N LEU A 161 6.84 -20.33 -5.01
CA LEU A 161 6.91 -19.40 -6.12
C LEU A 161 7.42 -20.12 -7.39
N ALA A 162 6.59 -20.10 -8.42
CA ALA A 162 6.79 -20.81 -9.67
C ALA A 162 6.32 -19.94 -10.83
N TYR A 163 7.11 -19.89 -11.90
CA TYR A 163 6.81 -19.14 -13.12
C TYR A 163 6.10 -20.06 -14.12
N ASP A 164 4.89 -19.74 -14.56
CA ASP A 164 4.13 -20.54 -15.53
C ASP A 164 3.65 -19.75 -16.75
N ARG A 165 3.21 -20.54 -17.72
CA ARG A 165 2.51 -20.28 -18.97
C ARG A 165 1.52 -19.14 -18.91
N GLY A 166 1.81 -18.14 -19.72
CA GLY A 166 0.94 -17.05 -20.09
C GLY A 166 1.71 -16.17 -21.06
N THR A 167 1.04 -15.20 -21.66
CA THR A 167 1.81 -14.17 -22.37
C THR A 167 2.65 -13.40 -21.35
N ARG A 168 3.82 -12.91 -21.74
CA ARG A 168 4.66 -12.05 -20.88
C ARG A 168 3.88 -10.87 -20.27
N HIS A 169 2.86 -10.38 -20.99
CA HIS A 169 1.98 -9.31 -20.54
C HIS A 169 1.07 -9.69 -19.36
N GLN A 170 0.78 -10.97 -19.16
CA GLN A 170 -0.01 -11.47 -18.03
C GLN A 170 0.90 -11.90 -16.87
N VAL A 171 2.02 -12.56 -17.21
CA VAL A 171 2.94 -13.15 -16.25
C VAL A 171 3.62 -12.09 -15.39
N VAL A 172 4.11 -10.99 -15.99
CA VAL A 172 4.83 -9.94 -15.24
C VAL A 172 3.99 -9.32 -14.12
N PRO A 173 2.78 -8.78 -14.38
CA PRO A 173 2.00 -8.13 -13.32
C PRO A 173 1.53 -9.09 -12.22
N GLN A 174 1.21 -10.34 -12.58
CA GLN A 174 0.78 -11.36 -11.62
C GLN A 174 1.93 -11.79 -10.70
N LEU A 175 3.12 -12.06 -11.26
CA LEU A 175 4.30 -12.40 -10.47
C LEU A 175 4.74 -11.23 -9.61
N ALA A 176 4.77 -10.02 -10.16
CA ALA A 176 5.11 -8.83 -9.39
C ALA A 176 4.17 -8.67 -8.19
N LEU A 177 2.86 -8.92 -8.36
CA LEU A 177 1.91 -8.88 -7.25
C LEU A 177 2.20 -10.01 -6.23
N ALA A 178 2.45 -11.24 -6.67
CA ALA A 178 2.77 -12.35 -5.78
C ALA A 178 4.05 -12.11 -4.97
N GLU A 179 5.13 -11.72 -5.64
CA GLU A 179 6.41 -11.37 -5.04
C GLU A 179 6.28 -10.18 -4.08
N GLU A 180 5.46 -9.18 -4.42
CA GLU A 180 5.16 -8.06 -3.53
C GLU A 180 4.41 -8.52 -2.26
N ARG A 181 3.41 -9.41 -2.40
CA ARG A 181 2.68 -9.97 -1.25
C ARG A 181 3.60 -10.80 -0.36
N LEU A 182 4.45 -11.63 -0.97
CA LEU A 182 5.42 -12.42 -0.23
C LEU A 182 6.40 -11.53 0.53
N ARG A 183 6.94 -10.47 -0.11
CA ARG A 183 7.78 -9.49 0.58
C ARG A 183 7.05 -8.86 1.77
N ARG A 184 5.82 -8.38 1.58
CA ARG A 184 5.03 -7.79 2.67
C ARG A 184 4.81 -8.79 3.81
N ALA A 185 4.64 -10.07 3.50
CA ALA A 185 4.55 -11.12 4.52
C ALA A 185 5.88 -11.33 5.26
N ARG A 186 7.03 -11.28 4.57
CA ARG A 186 8.38 -11.38 5.17
C ARG A 186 8.75 -10.18 6.04
N ASP A 187 8.32 -8.98 5.67
CA ASP A 187 8.61 -7.76 6.44
C ASP A 187 7.94 -7.78 7.82
N VAL A 188 6.83 -8.52 7.97
CA VAL A 188 6.05 -8.61 9.21
C VAL A 188 6.89 -9.19 10.36
N PRO A 189 7.50 -10.38 10.28
CA PRO A 189 8.31 -10.92 11.37
C PRO A 189 9.46 -10.02 11.84
N GLU A 190 10.21 -9.41 10.92
CA GLU A 190 11.34 -8.56 11.30
C GLU A 190 10.88 -7.29 12.01
N TYR A 191 9.87 -6.63 11.44
CA TYR A 191 9.27 -5.43 11.99
C TYR A 191 8.66 -5.70 13.38
N LEU A 192 7.88 -6.78 13.51
CA LEU A 192 7.23 -7.13 14.76
C LEU A 192 8.24 -7.61 15.82
N GLN A 193 9.31 -8.29 15.44
CA GLN A 193 10.37 -8.68 16.38
C GLN A 193 11.02 -7.46 17.04
N ARG A 194 11.35 -6.42 16.25
CA ARG A 194 11.91 -5.17 16.78
C ARG A 194 10.94 -4.45 17.71
N ASN A 195 9.65 -4.50 17.41
CA ASN A 195 8.61 -3.91 18.26
C ASN A 195 8.36 -4.73 19.54
N LEU A 196 8.37 -6.06 19.44
CA LEU A 196 8.24 -6.97 20.58
C LEU A 196 9.39 -6.82 21.57
N SER A 197 10.63 -6.67 21.10
CA SER A 197 11.79 -6.45 21.99
C SER A 197 11.72 -5.13 22.77
N ASN A 198 10.93 -4.17 22.30
CA ASN A 198 10.72 -2.89 22.99
C ASN A 198 9.60 -2.94 24.04
N ILE A 199 8.80 -4.00 24.04
CA ILE A 199 7.79 -4.26 25.08
C ILE A 199 8.53 -4.89 26.26
N ARG A 200 8.69 -4.14 27.36
CA ARG A 200 9.31 -4.68 28.58
C ARG A 200 8.34 -5.64 29.27
N PHE A 201 8.54 -6.95 29.04
CA PHE A 201 7.66 -8.00 29.57
C PHE A 201 7.77 -8.17 31.10
N GLU A 202 8.90 -7.79 31.70
CA GLU A 202 9.16 -7.93 33.15
C GLU A 202 8.26 -7.05 34.03
N SER A 203 7.68 -5.97 33.49
CA SER A 203 6.73 -5.14 34.24
C SER A 203 5.29 -5.68 34.19
N LEU A 204 5.02 -6.79 33.49
CA LEU A 204 3.66 -7.30 33.26
C LEU A 204 3.18 -8.25 34.35
N ASP A 205 4.06 -9.11 34.88
CA ASP A 205 3.72 -9.94 36.04
C ASP A 205 3.50 -9.07 37.29
N ALA A 206 4.22 -7.95 37.39
CA ALA A 206 4.02 -6.93 38.41
C ALA A 206 2.72 -6.14 38.20
N ALA A 207 2.38 -5.75 36.96
CA ALA A 207 1.15 -5.03 36.67
C ALA A 207 -0.10 -5.90 36.90
N ARG A 208 -0.06 -7.20 36.59
CA ARG A 208 -1.15 -8.15 36.91
C ARG A 208 -1.44 -8.24 38.41
N ALA A 209 -0.46 -7.96 39.28
CA ALA A 209 -0.63 -8.01 40.74
C ALA A 209 -1.34 -6.76 41.32
N ASP A 210 -1.32 -5.62 40.62
CA ASP A 210 -1.83 -4.32 41.11
C ASP A 210 -3.25 -3.96 40.65
N GLY A 211 -3.97 -4.88 40.01
CA GLY A 211 -5.43 -4.80 39.84
C GLY A 211 -5.98 -3.88 38.74
N ASP A 212 -5.17 -3.06 38.05
CA ASP A 212 -5.61 -2.30 36.86
C ASP A 212 -4.47 -1.82 35.92
N PRO A 213 -4.12 -2.57 34.84
CA PRO A 213 -3.15 -2.02 33.86
C PRO A 213 -3.29 -2.48 32.39
N ASN A 214 -4.45 -2.94 31.93
CA ASN A 214 -4.44 -3.75 30.70
C ASN A 214 -4.41 -3.00 29.37
N ALA A 215 -4.53 -1.66 29.31
CA ALA A 215 -4.51 -0.92 28.04
C ALA A 215 -3.10 -0.77 27.43
N ASP A 216 -2.11 -0.41 28.27
CA ASP A 216 -0.70 -0.24 27.85
C ASP A 216 -0.08 -1.61 27.45
N TYR A 217 -0.69 -2.71 27.90
CA TYR A 217 -0.34 -4.09 27.56
C TYR A 217 -1.10 -4.64 26.33
N ALA A 218 -2.42 -4.44 26.28
CA ALA A 218 -3.26 -5.03 25.25
C ALA A 218 -2.97 -4.47 23.85
N TRP A 219 -2.61 -3.19 23.75
CA TRP A 219 -2.35 -2.55 22.45
C TRP A 219 -1.14 -3.15 21.71
N PRO A 220 0.04 -3.32 22.34
CA PRO A 220 1.16 -3.99 21.67
C PRO A 220 0.87 -5.44 21.28
N VAL A 221 0.20 -6.22 22.15
CA VAL A 221 -0.18 -7.61 21.84
C VAL A 221 -1.13 -7.67 20.65
N ALA A 222 -2.15 -6.80 20.63
CA ALA A 222 -3.08 -6.68 19.51
C ALA A 222 -2.42 -6.24 18.20
N HIS A 223 -1.42 -5.35 18.29
CA HIS A 223 -0.66 -4.89 17.13
C HIS A 223 0.11 -6.05 16.49
N VAL A 224 0.79 -6.86 17.30
CA VAL A 224 1.54 -8.04 16.83
C VAL A 224 0.57 -9.07 16.26
N ALA A 225 -0.53 -9.38 16.94
CA ALA A 225 -1.54 -10.32 16.45
C ALA A 225 -2.12 -9.90 15.09
N SER A 226 -2.44 -8.62 14.93
CA SER A 226 -2.92 -8.08 13.65
C SER A 226 -1.86 -8.14 12.55
N GLY A 227 -0.59 -7.85 12.88
CA GLY A 227 0.51 -7.98 11.93
C GLY A 227 0.72 -9.41 11.47
N VAL A 228 0.70 -10.39 12.38
CA VAL A 228 0.75 -11.82 12.04
C VAL A 228 -0.41 -12.20 11.12
N ALA A 229 -1.63 -11.75 11.42
CA ALA A 229 -2.78 -11.98 10.57
C ALA A 229 -2.59 -11.38 9.16
N ARG A 230 -2.06 -10.15 9.04
CA ARG A 230 -1.73 -9.56 7.72
C ARG A 230 -0.72 -10.41 6.95
N GLY A 231 0.34 -10.88 7.61
CA GLY A 231 1.33 -11.76 7.01
C GLY A 231 0.69 -13.03 6.44
N ARG A 232 -0.20 -13.68 7.21
CA ARG A 232 -0.94 -14.86 6.75
C ARG A 232 -1.90 -14.56 5.61
N LEU A 233 -2.62 -13.45 5.65
CA LEU A 233 -3.51 -13.02 4.55
C LEU A 233 -2.72 -12.80 3.25
N HIS A 234 -1.51 -12.22 3.34
CA HIS A 234 -0.62 -12.09 2.20
C HIS A 234 -0.13 -13.43 1.68
N LEU A 235 0.23 -14.38 2.55
CA LEU A 235 0.60 -15.74 2.13
C LEU A 235 -0.56 -16.51 1.48
N GLU A 236 -1.79 -16.26 1.93
CA GLU A 236 -2.99 -16.79 1.29
C GLU A 236 -3.15 -16.23 -0.14
N ASP A 237 -2.93 -14.92 -0.30
CA ASP A 237 -2.96 -14.28 -1.62
C ASP A 237 -1.84 -14.83 -2.53
N VAL A 238 -0.61 -14.98 -2.02
CA VAL A 238 0.51 -15.62 -2.74
C VAL A 238 0.11 -17.03 -3.16
N SER A 239 -0.40 -17.84 -2.25
CA SER A 239 -0.81 -19.21 -2.54
C SER A 239 -1.79 -19.24 -3.71
N ARG A 240 -2.82 -18.37 -3.71
CA ARG A 240 -3.81 -18.32 -4.79
C ARG A 240 -3.26 -17.80 -6.11
N LEU A 241 -2.39 -16.79 -6.06
CA LEU A 241 -1.72 -16.21 -7.23
C LEU A 241 -0.78 -17.22 -7.90
N VAL A 242 -0.18 -18.12 -7.12
CA VAL A 242 0.87 -19.05 -7.52
C VAL A 242 0.35 -20.47 -7.82
N THR A 243 -0.65 -20.98 -7.09
CA THR A 243 -1.20 -22.35 -7.26
C THR A 243 -1.93 -22.58 -8.57
N ALA A 244 -2.16 -21.54 -9.37
CA ALA A 244 -2.88 -21.70 -10.62
C ALA A 244 -2.10 -22.52 -11.67
N HIS A 245 -0.78 -22.76 -11.50
CA HIS A 245 0.08 -22.78 -12.68
C HIS A 245 1.51 -23.38 -12.44
N PRO A 246 1.93 -24.50 -13.09
CA PRO A 246 3.22 -25.20 -12.86
C PRO A 246 4.51 -24.51 -13.41
N ARG A 247 5.69 -24.88 -12.90
CA ARG A 247 7.01 -24.28 -13.27
C ARG A 247 7.45 -24.49 -14.73
N SER A 248 8.08 -23.46 -15.31
CA SER A 248 8.87 -23.53 -16.56
C SER A 248 10.14 -22.66 -16.48
N GLU A 249 11.33 -23.27 -16.56
CA GLU A 249 12.63 -22.57 -16.59
C GLU A 249 12.71 -21.51 -17.71
N ALA A 250 12.13 -21.79 -18.88
CA ALA A 250 12.10 -20.86 -20.01
C ALA A 250 11.44 -19.48 -19.71
N HIS A 251 10.52 -19.39 -18.73
CA HIS A 251 9.89 -18.12 -18.37
C HIS A 251 10.78 -17.27 -17.47
N ALA A 252 11.52 -17.91 -16.55
CA ALA A 252 12.51 -17.23 -15.74
C ALA A 252 13.59 -16.61 -16.64
N ASP A 253 14.11 -17.38 -17.60
CA ASP A 253 15.08 -16.89 -18.58
C ASP A 253 14.55 -15.72 -19.40
N SER A 254 13.27 -15.78 -19.82
CA SER A 254 12.63 -14.68 -20.55
C SER A 254 12.50 -13.40 -19.71
N LEU A 255 12.18 -13.52 -18.42
CA LEU A 255 12.11 -12.36 -17.51
C LEU A 255 13.50 -11.80 -17.18
N VAL A 256 14.51 -12.66 -17.05
CA VAL A 256 15.91 -12.24 -16.93
C VAL A 256 16.33 -11.47 -18.16
N ALA A 257 16.10 -12.01 -19.36
CA ALA A 257 16.40 -11.33 -20.62
C ALA A 257 15.66 -9.99 -20.76
N ALA A 258 14.40 -9.92 -20.33
CA ALA A 258 13.62 -8.69 -20.30
C ALA A 258 14.25 -7.63 -19.38
N TYR A 259 14.64 -8.03 -18.17
CA TYR A 259 15.29 -7.15 -17.22
C TYR A 259 16.67 -6.68 -17.73
N ASP A 260 17.50 -7.61 -18.21
CA ASP A 260 18.86 -7.33 -18.69
C ASP A 260 18.85 -6.42 -19.92
N ALA A 261 17.79 -6.43 -20.72
CA ALA A 261 17.58 -5.50 -21.83
C ALA A 261 17.04 -4.13 -21.37
N LEU A 262 16.03 -4.11 -20.50
CA LEU A 262 15.35 -2.87 -20.09
C LEU A 262 16.15 -2.04 -19.09
N HIS A 263 16.72 -2.67 -18.06
CA HIS A 263 17.31 -1.96 -16.93
C HIS A 263 18.50 -1.08 -17.35
N PRO A 264 19.47 -1.57 -18.15
CA PRO A 264 20.56 -0.72 -18.64
C PRO A 264 20.08 0.40 -19.56
N GLU A 265 19.09 0.15 -20.43
CA GLU A 265 18.52 1.19 -21.31
C GLU A 265 17.88 2.32 -20.48
N VAL A 266 17.02 1.97 -19.52
CA VAL A 266 16.33 2.96 -18.68
C VAL A 266 17.32 3.69 -17.76
N ARG A 267 18.33 2.99 -17.24
CA ARG A 267 19.40 3.57 -16.44
C ARG A 267 20.21 4.60 -17.23
N ALA A 268 20.64 4.28 -18.44
CA ALA A 268 21.36 5.20 -19.30
C ALA A 268 20.53 6.47 -19.60
N ARG A 269 19.24 6.30 -19.90
CA ARG A 269 18.32 7.44 -20.11
C ARG A 269 18.14 8.31 -18.86
N TYR A 270 18.14 7.70 -17.68
CA TYR A 270 18.10 8.44 -16.41
C TYR A 270 19.40 9.24 -16.20
N GLU A 271 20.56 8.64 -16.47
CA GLU A 271 21.87 9.29 -16.35
C GLU A 271 22.06 10.44 -17.36
N GLU A 272 21.50 10.31 -18.56
CA GLU A 272 21.51 11.36 -19.59
C GLU A 272 20.62 12.58 -19.23
N ALA A 273 19.61 12.41 -18.38
CA ALA A 273 18.61 13.42 -18.05
C ALA A 273 19.09 14.53 -17.07
N SER A 274 20.33 15.02 -17.20
CA SER A 274 21.04 15.93 -16.27
C SER A 274 20.39 17.32 -15.99
N PRO A 275 20.57 17.95 -14.80
CA PRO A 275 20.86 17.37 -13.50
C PRO A 275 19.58 17.28 -12.64
N MET A 276 19.28 16.06 -12.18
CA MET A 276 18.21 15.75 -11.23
C MET A 276 18.40 16.43 -9.85
N ASP A 277 19.48 17.19 -9.63
CA ASP A 277 19.72 17.94 -8.39
C ASP A 277 18.53 18.87 -8.05
N ARG A 278 17.99 19.58 -9.05
CA ARG A 278 16.79 20.42 -8.87
C ARG A 278 15.54 19.61 -8.55
N TRP A 279 15.44 18.40 -9.10
CA TRP A 279 14.34 17.48 -8.77
C TRP A 279 14.44 17.04 -7.31
N TYR A 280 15.62 16.67 -6.81
CA TYR A 280 15.78 16.27 -5.40
C TYR A 280 15.57 17.44 -4.44
N GLU A 281 16.00 18.64 -4.80
CA GLU A 281 15.87 19.83 -3.96
C GLU A 281 14.43 20.36 -3.88
N TYR A 282 13.72 20.42 -5.01
CA TYR A 282 12.41 21.08 -5.09
C TYR A 282 11.27 20.15 -5.47
N GLY A 283 11.49 19.16 -6.36
CA GLY A 283 10.43 18.24 -6.81
C GLY A 283 10.07 17.19 -5.76
N MET A 284 11.09 16.49 -5.25
CA MET A 284 10.95 15.35 -4.34
C MET A 284 10.11 15.66 -3.09
N PRO A 285 10.28 16.79 -2.37
CA PRO A 285 9.45 17.08 -1.20
C PRO A 285 7.94 17.12 -1.49
N HIS A 286 7.54 17.49 -2.72
CA HIS A 286 6.13 17.61 -3.10
C HIS A 286 5.56 16.33 -3.74
N VAL A 287 6.42 15.45 -4.25
CA VAL A 287 6.06 14.20 -4.95
C VAL A 287 6.67 12.94 -4.36
N ALA A 288 7.33 13.00 -3.19
CA ALA A 288 8.10 11.88 -2.59
C ALA A 288 7.33 10.55 -2.49
N LYS A 289 5.99 10.61 -2.38
CA LYS A 289 5.14 9.41 -2.35
C LYS A 289 4.99 8.71 -3.71
N LEU A 290 5.32 9.39 -4.81
CA LEU A 290 5.26 8.87 -6.18
C LEU A 290 6.51 8.07 -6.57
N GLY A 291 7.60 8.23 -5.80
CA GLY A 291 8.91 7.65 -6.08
C GLY A 291 9.67 8.38 -7.19
N SER A 292 11.01 8.26 -7.20
CA SER A 292 11.86 8.71 -8.30
C SER A 292 12.22 7.54 -9.23
N ALA A 293 12.54 7.81 -10.50
CA ALA A 293 13.02 6.76 -11.41
C ALA A 293 14.26 6.05 -10.85
N ASP A 294 15.13 6.76 -10.13
CA ASP A 294 16.27 6.14 -9.43
C ASP A 294 15.83 5.19 -8.31
N ASP A 295 14.83 5.57 -7.50
CA ASP A 295 14.27 4.67 -6.47
C ASP A 295 13.70 3.41 -7.11
N PHE A 296 12.97 3.54 -8.23
CA PHE A 296 12.44 2.40 -8.98
C PHE A 296 13.56 1.53 -9.56
N LEU A 297 14.61 2.12 -10.14
CA LEU A 297 15.76 1.39 -10.68
C LEU A 297 16.58 0.69 -9.59
N GLY A 298 16.75 1.32 -8.43
CA GLY A 298 17.43 0.76 -7.27
C GLY A 298 16.65 -0.43 -6.68
N ARG A 299 15.33 -0.27 -6.49
CA ARG A 299 14.47 -1.39 -6.07
C ARG A 299 14.46 -2.51 -7.11
N ALA A 300 14.44 -2.18 -8.40
CA ALA A 300 14.49 -3.18 -9.46
C ALA A 300 15.75 -4.07 -9.36
N ALA A 301 16.91 -3.47 -9.09
CA ALA A 301 18.15 -4.20 -8.85
C ALA A 301 18.10 -5.06 -7.58
N GLU A 302 17.62 -4.51 -6.46
CA GLU A 302 17.43 -5.26 -5.20
C GLU A 302 16.51 -6.47 -5.40
N PHE A 303 15.41 -6.30 -6.13
CA PHE A 303 14.48 -7.40 -6.44
C PHE A 303 15.11 -8.43 -7.36
N ARG A 304 15.90 -8.00 -8.36
CA ARG A 304 16.63 -8.90 -9.26
C ARG A 304 17.62 -9.78 -8.49
N GLU A 305 18.36 -9.22 -7.54
CA GLU A 305 19.31 -9.94 -6.67
C GLU A 305 18.62 -10.99 -5.80
N ARG A 306 17.39 -10.70 -5.34
CA ARG A 306 16.56 -11.63 -4.55
C ARG A 306 15.80 -12.65 -5.39
N GLY A 307 15.97 -12.65 -6.71
CA GLY A 307 15.24 -13.55 -7.63
C GLY A 307 13.77 -13.17 -7.84
N HIS A 308 13.34 -11.98 -7.44
CA HIS A 308 11.97 -11.48 -7.65
C HIS A 308 11.87 -10.81 -9.04
N LEU A 309 11.92 -11.64 -10.08
CA LEU A 309 12.06 -11.20 -11.48
C LEU A 309 10.85 -10.41 -11.99
N GLY A 310 9.62 -10.79 -11.60
CA GLY A 310 8.41 -10.09 -12.04
C GLY A 310 8.39 -8.64 -11.54
N THR A 311 8.74 -8.46 -10.27
CA THR A 311 8.84 -7.16 -9.61
C THR A 311 9.98 -6.35 -10.19
N ALA A 312 11.16 -6.95 -10.42
CA ALA A 312 12.30 -6.27 -11.02
C ALA A 312 11.97 -5.67 -12.41
N VAL A 313 11.30 -6.46 -13.27
CA VAL A 313 10.84 -5.98 -14.59
C VAL A 313 9.79 -4.88 -14.43
N ARG A 314 8.79 -5.07 -13.56
CA ARG A 314 7.74 -4.06 -13.31
C ARG A 314 8.33 -2.73 -12.81
N GLU A 315 9.23 -2.77 -11.83
CA GLU A 315 9.87 -1.57 -11.28
C GLU A 315 10.71 -0.85 -12.35
N THR A 316 11.41 -1.59 -13.22
CA THR A 316 12.13 -1.01 -14.37
C THR A 316 11.19 -0.31 -15.36
N LEU A 317 10.02 -0.92 -15.63
CA LEU A 317 9.00 -0.30 -16.47
C LEU A 317 8.37 0.94 -15.82
N LEU A 318 8.14 0.90 -14.50
CA LEU A 318 7.70 2.08 -13.74
C LEU A 318 8.73 3.20 -13.80
N ALA A 319 10.03 2.90 -13.67
CA ALA A 319 11.08 3.89 -13.89
C ALA A 319 11.00 4.51 -15.30
N SER A 320 10.75 3.71 -16.34
CA SER A 320 10.57 4.22 -17.71
C SER A 320 9.32 5.11 -17.89
N VAL A 321 8.29 4.94 -17.06
CA VAL A 321 7.07 5.76 -17.06
C VAL A 321 7.26 7.04 -16.25
N VAL A 322 7.95 6.94 -15.12
CA VAL A 322 8.20 8.03 -14.18
C VAL A 322 9.24 9.00 -14.72
N LEU A 323 10.29 8.52 -15.40
CA LEU A 323 11.40 9.35 -15.87
C LEU A 323 10.94 10.55 -16.75
N PRO A 324 10.11 10.37 -17.81
CA PRO A 324 9.59 11.52 -18.58
C PRO A 324 8.80 12.51 -17.72
N ALA A 325 8.03 12.01 -16.74
CA ALA A 325 7.28 12.86 -15.83
C ALA A 325 8.21 13.68 -14.92
N GLN A 326 9.30 13.10 -14.43
CA GLN A 326 10.29 13.84 -13.63
C GLN A 326 10.99 14.94 -14.43
N VAL A 327 11.34 14.67 -15.69
CA VAL A 327 11.92 15.66 -16.59
C VAL A 327 10.92 16.82 -16.81
N GLU A 328 9.68 16.51 -17.17
CA GLU A 328 8.64 17.53 -17.40
C GLU A 328 8.35 18.35 -16.12
N LEU A 329 8.39 17.73 -14.94
CA LEU A 329 8.18 18.44 -13.68
C LEU A 329 9.36 19.36 -13.35
N THR A 330 10.59 18.94 -13.63
CA THR A 330 11.78 19.76 -13.41
C THR A 330 11.71 21.05 -14.22
N ASP A 331 11.21 20.98 -15.46
CA ASP A 331 10.99 22.16 -16.31
C ASP A 331 9.87 23.08 -15.78
N ARG A 332 8.93 22.54 -14.99
CA ARG A 332 7.80 23.28 -14.42
C ARG A 332 8.10 23.91 -13.06
N LEU A 333 9.18 23.51 -12.38
CA LEU A 333 9.54 24.04 -11.05
C LEU A 333 9.64 25.59 -11.01
N PRO A 334 10.24 26.28 -11.99
CA PRO A 334 10.32 27.75 -11.97
C PRO A 334 8.95 28.44 -11.97
N ALA A 335 7.92 27.81 -12.55
CA ALA A 335 6.56 28.36 -12.56
C ALA A 335 5.86 28.25 -11.20
N LEU A 336 6.37 27.42 -10.27
CA LEU A 336 5.81 27.20 -8.94
C LEU A 336 6.39 28.13 -7.86
N GLU A 337 7.57 28.67 -8.12
CA GLU A 337 8.23 29.68 -7.29
C GLU A 337 7.52 31.04 -7.36
N ALA A 338 6.67 31.25 -8.37
CA ALA A 338 5.80 32.41 -8.44
C ALA A 338 4.63 32.27 -7.43
N ASP A 339 4.39 33.31 -6.62
CA ASP A 339 3.27 33.39 -5.66
C ASP A 339 1.86 33.48 -6.31
N SER A 340 1.75 33.12 -7.59
CA SER A 340 0.54 33.26 -8.42
C SER A 340 -0.25 31.96 -8.64
N LEU A 341 0.10 30.86 -7.97
CA LEU A 341 -0.65 29.61 -8.10
C LEU A 341 -2.04 29.73 -7.45
N THR A 342 -3.10 29.64 -8.26
CA THR A 342 -4.49 29.71 -7.81
C THR A 342 -5.17 28.33 -7.93
N PRO A 343 -6.31 28.11 -7.26
CA PRO A 343 -7.12 26.91 -7.46
C PRO A 343 -7.49 26.67 -8.93
N GLU A 344 -7.76 27.72 -9.70
CA GLU A 344 -8.10 27.64 -11.13
C GLU A 344 -6.93 27.09 -11.95
N HIS A 345 -5.69 27.47 -11.62
CA HIS A 345 -4.49 26.90 -12.26
C HIS A 345 -4.38 25.39 -11.98
N ALA A 346 -4.56 24.97 -10.72
CA ALA A 346 -4.53 23.55 -10.36
C ALA A 346 -5.67 22.76 -11.02
N ALA A 347 -6.89 23.33 -11.07
CA ALA A 347 -8.05 22.70 -11.72
C ALA A 347 -7.86 22.56 -13.23
N ALA A 348 -7.27 23.54 -13.91
CA ALA A 348 -6.98 23.47 -15.34
C ALA A 348 -5.99 22.34 -15.66
N VAL A 349 -4.91 22.21 -14.88
CA VAL A 349 -3.95 21.09 -15.03
C VAL A 349 -4.61 19.76 -14.64
N GLY A 350 -5.46 19.75 -13.60
CA GLY A 350 -6.24 18.58 -13.19
C GLY A 350 -7.13 18.05 -14.30
N LYS A 351 -7.86 18.91 -15.03
CA LYS A 351 -8.66 18.49 -16.18
C LYS A 351 -7.81 17.81 -17.26
N GLY A 352 -6.62 18.37 -17.55
CA GLY A 352 -5.68 17.76 -18.49
C GLY A 352 -5.17 16.40 -18.03
N ALA A 353 -4.88 16.25 -16.74
CA ALA A 353 -4.45 15.00 -16.13
C ALA A 353 -5.53 13.91 -16.21
N HIS A 354 -6.79 14.26 -15.89
CA HIS A 354 -7.95 13.35 -16.01
C HIS A 354 -8.15 12.86 -17.45
N VAL A 355 -8.06 13.76 -18.44
CA VAL A 355 -8.18 13.39 -19.86
C VAL A 355 -7.03 12.47 -20.29
N ALA A 356 -5.79 12.80 -19.93
CA ALA A 356 -4.62 12.00 -20.26
C ALA A 356 -4.69 10.60 -19.63
N PHE A 357 -5.10 10.53 -18.35
CA PHE A 357 -5.25 9.28 -17.62
C PHE A 357 -6.36 8.41 -18.20
N ARG A 358 -7.55 8.98 -18.44
CA ARG A 358 -8.66 8.25 -19.08
C ARG A 358 -8.26 7.71 -20.44
N GLY A 359 -7.64 8.54 -21.27
CA GLY A 359 -7.13 8.12 -22.57
C GLY A 359 -6.09 6.99 -22.45
N ALA A 360 -5.22 7.02 -21.44
CA ALA A 360 -4.26 5.94 -21.21
C ALA A 360 -4.94 4.63 -20.77
N VAL A 361 -5.99 4.70 -19.94
CA VAL A 361 -6.78 3.52 -19.53
C VAL A 361 -7.52 2.91 -20.72
N GLU A 362 -8.20 3.74 -21.53
CA GLU A 362 -8.94 3.31 -22.72
C GLU A 362 -8.02 2.67 -23.78
N ASN A 363 -6.78 3.16 -23.89
CA ASN A 363 -5.79 2.67 -24.86
C ASN A 363 -4.79 1.67 -24.27
N ALA A 364 -4.95 1.23 -23.01
CA ALA A 364 -4.08 0.24 -22.40
C ALA A 364 -4.32 -1.12 -23.05
N ALA A 365 -3.57 -1.42 -24.11
CA ALA A 365 -3.71 -2.63 -24.90
C ALA A 365 -3.27 -3.91 -24.17
N SER A 366 -2.67 -3.80 -22.98
CA SER A 366 -2.18 -4.96 -22.22
C SER A 366 -2.30 -4.79 -20.70
N VAL A 367 -2.32 -5.93 -20.01
CA VAL A 367 -2.33 -6.03 -18.54
C VAL A 367 -1.10 -5.36 -17.91
N VAL A 368 0.07 -5.42 -18.57
CA VAL A 368 1.26 -4.64 -18.16
C VAL A 368 0.95 -3.14 -18.19
N GLY A 369 0.37 -2.62 -19.28
CA GLY A 369 0.01 -1.21 -19.39
C GLY A 369 -0.92 -0.76 -18.27
N LEU A 370 -1.97 -1.55 -17.98
CA LEU A 370 -2.86 -1.29 -16.85
C LEU A 370 -2.13 -1.33 -15.50
N SER A 371 -1.22 -2.29 -15.29
CA SER A 371 -0.43 -2.38 -14.06
C SER A 371 0.45 -1.16 -13.79
N LEU A 372 0.95 -0.50 -14.86
CA LEU A 372 1.75 0.71 -14.77
C LEU A 372 0.89 1.96 -14.45
N LEU A 373 -0.40 1.93 -14.75
CA LEU A 373 -1.34 3.02 -14.47
C LEU A 373 -1.86 3.03 -13.02
N HIS A 374 -1.68 1.95 -12.25
CA HIS A 374 -2.08 1.91 -10.83
C HIS A 374 -1.47 3.03 -9.97
N PRO A 375 -0.13 3.21 -9.90
CA PRO A 375 0.46 4.31 -9.14
C PRO A 375 0.10 5.69 -9.71
N VAL A 376 -0.19 5.78 -11.02
CA VAL A 376 -0.65 7.01 -11.66
C VAL A 376 -2.07 7.39 -11.21
N ARG A 377 -2.96 6.40 -11.08
CA ARG A 377 -4.32 6.59 -10.52
C ARG A 377 -4.25 7.14 -9.10
N GLU A 378 -3.41 6.54 -8.25
CA GLU A 378 -3.27 6.96 -6.86
C GLU A 378 -2.78 8.41 -6.75
N ALA A 379 -1.83 8.79 -7.61
CA ALA A 379 -1.34 10.17 -7.71
C ALA A 379 -2.47 11.15 -8.05
N LEU A 380 -3.34 10.78 -9.00
CA LEU A 380 -4.48 11.60 -9.44
C LEU A 380 -5.49 11.81 -8.33
N VAL A 381 -5.86 10.72 -7.65
CA VAL A 381 -6.82 10.73 -6.54
C VAL A 381 -6.30 11.56 -5.37
N THR A 382 -5.02 11.41 -5.04
CA THR A 382 -4.36 12.19 -3.98
C THR A 382 -4.30 13.69 -4.35
N ALA A 383 -4.22 14.02 -5.64
CA ALA A 383 -4.27 15.41 -6.10
C ALA A 383 -5.69 15.98 -5.98
N ASP A 384 -6.71 15.25 -6.43
CA ASP A 384 -8.11 15.65 -6.33
C ASP A 384 -8.55 15.90 -4.88
N ASP A 385 -8.18 14.99 -3.97
CA ASP A 385 -8.44 15.14 -2.53
C ASP A 385 -7.74 16.40 -1.95
N ALA A 386 -6.48 16.66 -2.35
CA ALA A 386 -5.75 17.84 -1.91
C ALA A 386 -6.41 19.15 -2.40
N VAL A 387 -6.89 19.21 -3.65
CA VAL A 387 -7.63 20.38 -4.17
C VAL A 387 -8.95 20.56 -3.43
N ARG A 388 -9.72 19.48 -3.24
CA ARG A 388 -11.00 19.51 -2.54
C ARG A 388 -10.84 20.10 -1.13
N ARG A 389 -9.92 19.57 -0.33
CA ARG A 389 -9.64 20.08 1.04
C ARG A 389 -9.10 21.52 1.05
N SER A 390 -8.40 21.95 -0.01
CA SER A 390 -7.90 23.32 -0.12
C SER A 390 -9.00 24.35 -0.42
N SER A 391 -10.17 23.90 -0.88
CA SER A 391 -11.31 24.76 -1.20
C SER A 391 -12.05 25.24 0.07
N ASP A 392 -11.81 24.59 1.21
CA ASP A 392 -12.54 24.76 2.47
C ASP A 392 -11.93 25.82 3.44
N GLY A 393 -10.96 26.64 2.98
CA GLY A 393 -10.69 27.96 3.58
C GLY A 393 -9.63 28.09 4.69
N ASN A 394 -8.41 27.52 4.55
CA ASN A 394 -7.29 27.78 5.48
C ASN A 394 -5.95 28.03 4.75
N SER A 395 -5.01 28.77 5.39
CA SER A 395 -3.68 29.18 4.87
C SER A 395 -2.71 28.04 4.50
N VAL A 396 -3.08 26.80 4.80
CA VAL A 396 -2.48 25.55 4.28
C VAL A 396 -2.71 25.38 2.76
N ARG A 397 -3.43 26.32 2.13
CA ARG A 397 -3.88 26.31 0.73
C ARG A 397 -2.77 26.22 -0.31
N ILE A 398 -1.76 27.09 -0.24
CA ILE A 398 -0.81 27.25 -1.38
C ILE A 398 0.08 26.03 -1.52
N GLU A 399 0.59 25.49 -0.41
CA GLU A 399 1.44 24.29 -0.43
C GLU A 399 0.66 23.03 -0.85
N ALA A 400 -0.59 22.89 -0.41
CA ALA A 400 -1.47 21.82 -0.87
C ALA A 400 -1.78 21.93 -2.38
N LEU A 401 -2.02 23.15 -2.87
CA LEU A 401 -2.25 23.42 -4.29
C LEU A 401 -1.00 23.18 -5.14
N ARG A 402 0.20 23.56 -4.66
CA ARG A 402 1.48 23.26 -5.33
C ARG A 402 1.69 21.75 -5.46
N LYS A 403 1.44 21.00 -4.38
CA LYS A 403 1.48 19.53 -4.39
C LYS A 403 0.46 18.92 -5.36
N ALA A 404 -0.78 19.40 -5.36
CA ALA A 404 -1.80 18.93 -6.29
C ALA A 404 -1.43 19.21 -7.74
N TYR A 405 -0.99 20.44 -8.04
CA TYR A 405 -0.52 20.85 -9.37
C TYR A 405 0.59 19.93 -9.88
N LEU A 406 1.63 19.70 -9.07
CA LEU A 406 2.74 18.82 -9.42
C LEU A 406 2.28 17.38 -9.65
N ARG A 407 1.36 16.87 -8.82
CA ARG A 407 0.79 15.54 -9.01
C ARG A 407 -0.05 15.44 -10.28
N TYR A 408 -0.84 16.45 -10.65
CA TYR A 408 -1.56 16.44 -11.92
C TYR A 408 -0.62 16.48 -13.13
N ALA A 409 0.43 17.31 -13.08
CA ALA A 409 1.44 17.35 -14.12
C ALA A 409 2.16 16.00 -14.25
N PHE A 410 2.51 15.37 -13.12
CA PHE A 410 3.04 14.00 -13.08
C PHE A 410 2.09 13.02 -13.75
N VAL A 411 0.81 13.01 -13.35
CA VAL A 411 -0.21 12.09 -13.86
C VAL A 411 -0.35 12.22 -15.37
N ALA A 412 -0.45 13.46 -15.86
CA ALA A 412 -0.59 13.71 -17.29
C ALA A 412 0.61 13.17 -18.08
N SER A 413 1.83 13.40 -17.58
CA SER A 413 3.06 12.95 -18.24
C SER A 413 3.25 11.43 -18.17
N ALA A 414 3.10 10.85 -16.98
CA ALA A 414 3.21 9.41 -16.75
C ALA A 414 2.18 8.63 -17.59
N SER A 415 0.93 9.09 -17.64
CA SER A 415 -0.12 8.46 -18.46
C SER A 415 0.26 8.41 -19.95
N ARG A 416 0.89 9.47 -20.47
CA ARG A 416 1.39 9.51 -21.87
C ARG A 416 2.59 8.60 -22.11
N ALA A 417 3.38 8.30 -21.09
CA ALA A 417 4.58 7.48 -21.19
C ALA A 417 4.30 5.97 -21.17
N VAL A 418 3.14 5.53 -20.66
CA VAL A 418 2.79 4.10 -20.56
C VAL A 418 2.85 3.36 -21.90
N PRO A 419 2.29 3.85 -23.02
CA PRO A 419 2.37 3.15 -24.30
C PRO A 419 3.81 2.91 -24.79
N ASP A 420 4.72 3.86 -24.54
CA ASP A 420 6.13 3.71 -24.89
C ASP A 420 6.83 2.67 -24.02
N ALA A 421 6.54 2.64 -22.71
CA ALA A 421 7.09 1.63 -21.81
C ALA A 421 6.63 0.21 -22.21
N VAL A 422 5.36 0.05 -22.58
CA VAL A 422 4.82 -1.23 -23.08
C VAL A 422 5.50 -1.65 -24.39
N ARG A 423 5.67 -0.73 -25.36
CA ARG A 423 6.39 -1.01 -26.61
C ARG A 423 7.84 -1.43 -26.39
N ARG A 424 8.53 -0.84 -25.41
CA ARG A 424 9.90 -1.26 -25.04
C ARG A 424 9.89 -2.68 -24.49
N PHE A 425 8.97 -2.98 -23.57
CA PHE A 425 8.81 -4.32 -23.02
C PHE A 425 8.60 -5.38 -24.12
N GLU A 426 7.75 -5.09 -25.10
CA GLU A 426 7.45 -5.98 -26.24
C GLU A 426 8.69 -6.31 -27.09
N ARG A 427 9.67 -5.40 -27.18
CA ARG A 427 10.90 -5.62 -27.97
C ARG A 427 11.92 -6.54 -27.31
N THR A 428 11.74 -6.84 -26.02
CA THR A 428 12.71 -7.62 -25.24
C THR A 428 12.40 -9.12 -25.22
N GLY A 429 11.45 -9.59 -26.05
CA GLY A 429 10.93 -10.95 -26.01
C GLY A 429 10.69 -11.57 -27.37
#